data_AF-A0A956KQU4-F1
#
_entry.id   AF-A0A956KQU4-F1
#
_cell.length_a   1.000
_cell.length_b   1.000
_cell.length_c   1.000
_cell.angle_alpha   90.00
_cell.angle_beta   90.00
_cell.angle_gamma   90.00
#
_symmetry.space_group_name_H-M   'P 1'
#
loop_
_entity.id
_entity.type
_entity.pdbx_description
1 polymer ?
#
loop_
_entity_poly.entity_id
_entity_poly.type
_entity_poly.pdbx_seq_one_letter_code
_entity_poly.pdbx_strand_id
1 'polypeptide(L)'
;GRGFVILGWLQAMVAGPLLGGDMITAVVWWIALATTAVVLPWSGLRGLRGGMIITPVGAAILAAVVADQPWSLGAGLVASALPLAAALWPRAEASPRPVPWLAFAGTVLWTAVVLALGTTSPLVALTWSLVPVLTIAGWALLRPERHAVDLAGMHLGLGLLGAIAVATDLELLAAGHEPARMALALPVLVLAAVGVGLVARVRAANRLEGKLDDDSTLGLLGMVISGLVGLLALLAVAVAAAAVGATALGQVGYTLAIAAVALALLVAGLRLRQSTWRHLALAALGCAAIKVVIFDLATAAVIWRALSFVGLGLILIAGALAYSRAKLQASTGAGEVAR
;
A
#
# COMPACT_ATOMS: atom_id res chain seq x y z
N GLY A 1 -20.20 -7.31 -35.50
CA GLY A 1 -20.48 -7.09 -34.07
C GLY A 1 -19.52 -6.10 -33.43
N ARG A 2 -18.36 -6.55 -32.95
CA ARG A 2 -17.42 -5.74 -32.14
C ARG A 2 -16.95 -4.45 -32.81
N GLY A 3 -16.63 -4.47 -34.11
CA GLY A 3 -16.20 -3.27 -34.84
C GLY A 3 -17.23 -2.14 -34.83
N PHE A 4 -18.52 -2.48 -34.97
CA PHE A 4 -19.61 -1.50 -34.90
C PHE A 4 -19.72 -0.85 -33.52
N VAL A 5 -19.57 -1.65 -32.45
CA VAL A 5 -19.57 -1.14 -31.07
C VAL A 5 -18.39 -0.20 -30.83
N ILE A 6 -17.19 -0.56 -31.31
CA ILE A 6 -16.00 0.29 -31.18
C ILE A 6 -16.20 1.61 -31.93
N LEU A 7 -16.68 1.57 -33.16
CA LEU A 7 -16.95 2.77 -33.95
C LEU A 7 -18.01 3.67 -33.30
N GLY A 8 -19.12 3.09 -32.85
CA GLY A 8 -20.16 3.83 -32.12
C GLY A 8 -19.62 4.45 -30.82
N TRP A 9 -18.72 3.76 -30.12
CA TRP A 9 -18.08 4.30 -28.92
C TRP A 9 -17.15 5.47 -29.24
N LEU A 10 -16.35 5.37 -30.30
CA LEU A 10 -15.48 6.45 -30.76
C LEU A 10 -16.29 7.67 -31.21
N GLN A 11 -17.40 7.45 -31.91
CA GLN A 11 -18.32 8.54 -32.28
C GLN A 11 -18.91 9.23 -31.05
N ALA A 12 -19.36 8.45 -30.05
CA ALA A 12 -19.84 9.00 -28.78
C ALA A 12 -18.77 9.81 -28.05
N MET A 13 -17.50 9.36 -28.06
CA MET A 13 -16.38 10.10 -27.46
C MET A 13 -16.16 11.48 -28.10
N VAL A 14 -16.37 11.61 -29.41
CA VAL A 14 -16.18 12.88 -30.14
C VAL A 14 -17.42 13.78 -30.04
N ALA A 15 -18.61 13.21 -29.89
CA ALA A 15 -19.87 13.98 -29.86
C ALA A 15 -19.95 14.99 -28.70
N GLY A 16 -19.47 14.64 -27.51
CA GLY A 16 -19.53 15.51 -26.32
C GLY A 16 -18.92 16.89 -26.54
N PRO A 17 -17.63 16.98 -26.91
CA PRO A 17 -16.97 18.24 -27.25
C PRO A 17 -17.70 19.06 -28.34
N LEU A 18 -18.32 18.39 -29.31
CA LEU A 18 -19.05 19.06 -30.40
C LEU A 18 -20.40 19.64 -29.96
N LEU A 19 -21.06 19.02 -28.96
CA LEU A 19 -22.37 19.44 -28.46
C LEU A 19 -22.29 20.56 -27.42
N GLY A 20 -21.26 20.55 -26.58
CA GLY A 20 -21.19 21.41 -25.39
C GLY A 20 -20.57 22.78 -25.60
N GLY A 21 -19.71 22.95 -26.62
CA GLY A 21 -18.95 24.18 -26.86
C GLY A 21 -17.90 24.52 -25.79
N ASP A 22 -18.15 24.18 -24.52
CA ASP A 22 -17.25 24.38 -23.39
C ASP A 22 -16.60 23.09 -22.89
N MET A 23 -15.48 23.25 -22.16
CA MET A 23 -14.67 22.13 -21.65
C MET A 23 -15.40 21.34 -20.56
N ILE A 24 -16.18 22.00 -19.71
CA ILE A 24 -16.88 21.35 -18.60
C ILE A 24 -17.96 20.37 -19.13
N THR A 25 -18.70 20.75 -20.17
CA THR A 25 -19.69 19.85 -20.79
C THR A 25 -19.02 18.63 -21.42
N ALA A 26 -17.85 18.80 -22.05
CA ALA A 26 -17.08 17.68 -22.57
C ALA A 26 -16.63 16.71 -21.45
N VAL A 27 -16.12 17.23 -20.33
CA VAL A 27 -15.71 16.42 -19.17
C VAL A 27 -16.90 15.65 -18.59
N VAL A 28 -18.02 16.33 -18.35
CA VAL A 28 -19.25 15.70 -17.82
C VAL A 28 -19.75 14.62 -18.77
N TRP A 29 -19.71 14.86 -20.08
CA TRP A 29 -20.09 13.89 -21.10
C TRP A 29 -19.23 12.61 -21.03
N TRP A 30 -17.91 12.74 -20.96
CA TRP A 30 -17.04 11.58 -20.84
C TRP A 30 -17.22 10.83 -19.51
N ILE A 31 -17.46 11.53 -18.41
CA ILE A 31 -17.83 10.89 -17.13
C ILE A 31 -19.14 10.11 -17.28
N ALA A 32 -20.15 10.66 -17.96
CA ALA A 32 -21.42 9.98 -18.21
C ALA A 32 -21.24 8.72 -19.09
N LEU A 33 -20.39 8.78 -20.13
CA LEU A 33 -20.04 7.62 -20.94
C LEU A 33 -19.36 6.54 -20.11
N ALA A 34 -18.34 6.90 -19.34
CA ALA A 34 -17.64 5.96 -18.45
C ALA A 34 -18.61 5.31 -17.45
N THR A 35 -19.49 6.11 -16.83
CA THR A 35 -20.53 5.62 -15.89
C THR A 35 -21.47 4.63 -16.56
N THR A 36 -21.95 4.96 -17.76
CA THR A 36 -22.77 4.06 -18.59
C THR A 36 -22.02 2.75 -18.84
N ALA A 37 -20.72 2.82 -19.14
CA ALA A 37 -19.89 1.65 -19.32
C ALA A 37 -19.68 0.83 -18.03
N VAL A 38 -19.76 1.44 -16.84
CA VAL A 38 -19.73 0.71 -15.58
C VAL A 38 -21.01 -0.10 -15.37
N VAL A 39 -22.17 0.51 -15.67
CA VAL A 39 -23.50 -0.02 -15.32
C VAL A 39 -24.02 -1.07 -16.32
N LEU A 40 -23.69 -0.95 -17.61
CA LEU A 40 -24.24 -1.84 -18.63
C LEU A 40 -23.91 -3.33 -18.37
N PRO A 41 -24.84 -4.27 -18.68
CA PRO A 41 -24.56 -5.70 -18.67
C PRO A 41 -23.74 -6.08 -19.92
N TRP A 42 -22.59 -6.73 -19.72
CA TRP A 42 -21.57 -6.91 -20.77
C TRP A 42 -21.39 -8.36 -21.24
N SER A 43 -22.46 -9.16 -21.21
CA SER A 43 -22.40 -10.60 -21.49
C SER A 43 -21.74 -10.96 -22.83
N GLY A 44 -21.66 -10.03 -23.81
CA GLY A 44 -20.96 -10.22 -25.10
C GLY A 44 -19.70 -9.38 -25.36
N LEU A 45 -19.30 -8.47 -24.47
CA LEU A 45 -18.25 -7.45 -24.74
C LEU A 45 -17.19 -7.35 -23.63
N ARG A 46 -16.98 -8.42 -22.86
CA ARG A 46 -16.04 -8.45 -21.73
C ARG A 46 -14.64 -7.92 -22.09
N GLY A 47 -14.13 -8.25 -23.28
CA GLY A 47 -12.82 -7.80 -23.74
C GLY A 47 -12.71 -6.31 -24.07
N LEU A 48 -13.83 -5.65 -24.41
CA LEU A 48 -13.85 -4.22 -24.76
C LEU A 48 -14.16 -3.32 -23.56
N ARG A 49 -14.81 -3.86 -22.53
CA ARG A 49 -15.24 -3.12 -21.35
C ARG A 49 -14.14 -2.28 -20.72
N GLY A 50 -12.94 -2.84 -20.62
CA GLY A 50 -11.79 -2.14 -20.07
C GLY A 50 -11.50 -0.83 -20.77
N GLY A 51 -11.35 -0.87 -22.10
CA GLY A 51 -11.13 0.32 -22.92
C GLY A 51 -12.32 1.27 -22.87
N MET A 52 -13.55 0.75 -22.89
CA MET A 52 -14.76 1.58 -22.83
C MET A 52 -14.90 2.34 -21.50
N ILE A 53 -14.29 1.88 -20.40
CA ILE A 53 -14.23 2.63 -19.14
C ILE A 53 -13.02 3.56 -19.13
N ILE A 54 -11.83 3.05 -19.44
CA ILE A 54 -10.58 3.80 -19.26
C ILE A 54 -10.44 4.95 -20.25
N THR A 55 -10.86 4.78 -21.51
CA THR A 55 -10.71 5.83 -22.54
C THR A 55 -11.49 7.11 -22.20
N PRO A 56 -12.81 7.08 -21.88
CA PRO A 56 -13.52 8.28 -21.44
C PRO A 56 -12.98 8.84 -20.12
N VAL A 57 -12.60 8.00 -19.17
CA VAL A 57 -12.00 8.45 -17.91
C VAL A 57 -10.70 9.23 -18.17
N GLY A 58 -9.82 8.70 -19.02
CA GLY A 58 -8.57 9.36 -19.39
C GLY A 58 -8.80 10.69 -20.09
N ALA A 59 -9.77 10.76 -21.01
CA ALA A 59 -10.15 12.00 -21.68
C ALA A 59 -10.69 13.06 -20.69
N ALA A 60 -11.58 12.65 -19.78
CA ALA A 60 -12.11 13.51 -18.73
C ALA A 60 -11.01 14.06 -17.80
N ILE A 61 -10.09 13.20 -17.38
CA ILE A 61 -8.96 13.59 -16.53
C ILE A 61 -8.05 14.56 -17.27
N LEU A 62 -7.64 14.24 -18.51
CA LEU A 62 -6.75 15.09 -19.29
C LEU A 62 -7.36 16.49 -19.50
N ALA A 63 -8.64 16.55 -19.87
CA ALA A 63 -9.33 17.82 -20.05
C ALA A 63 -9.48 18.60 -18.75
N ALA A 64 -9.76 17.94 -17.63
CA ALA A 64 -9.78 18.58 -16.32
C ALA A 64 -8.40 19.16 -15.95
N VAL A 65 -7.32 18.40 -16.18
CA VAL A 65 -5.93 18.84 -15.97
C VAL A 65 -5.59 20.05 -16.83
N VAL A 66 -5.94 20.02 -18.11
CA VAL A 66 -5.68 21.13 -19.04
C VAL A 66 -6.49 22.38 -18.69
N ALA A 67 -7.72 22.22 -18.19
CA ALA A 67 -8.57 23.34 -17.84
C ALA A 67 -8.10 24.11 -16.60
N ASP A 68 -7.51 23.39 -15.64
CA ASP A 68 -7.01 23.92 -14.34
C ASP A 68 -7.99 24.90 -13.67
N GLN A 69 -9.27 24.52 -13.61
CA GLN A 69 -10.35 25.31 -13.02
C GLN A 69 -10.73 24.76 -11.64
N PRO A 70 -11.47 25.53 -10.80
CA PRO A 70 -11.89 25.05 -9.47
C PRO A 70 -12.68 23.73 -9.47
N TRP A 71 -13.39 23.42 -10.56
CA TRP A 71 -14.13 22.16 -10.72
C TRP A 71 -13.26 20.99 -11.19
N SER A 72 -12.06 21.24 -11.72
CA SER A 72 -11.21 20.24 -12.36
C SER A 72 -10.82 19.11 -11.41
N LEU A 73 -10.41 19.45 -10.17
CA LEU A 73 -10.04 18.44 -9.18
C LEU A 73 -11.22 17.49 -8.90
N GLY A 74 -12.40 18.04 -8.60
CA GLY A 74 -13.59 17.25 -8.32
C GLY A 74 -13.98 16.34 -9.50
N ALA A 75 -13.98 16.87 -10.72
CA ALA A 75 -14.29 16.10 -11.91
C ALA A 75 -13.26 14.98 -12.19
N GLY A 76 -11.97 15.26 -12.05
CA GLY A 76 -10.91 14.27 -12.20
C GLY A 76 -10.99 13.14 -11.17
N LEU A 77 -11.31 13.47 -9.91
CA LEU A 77 -11.51 12.47 -8.85
C LEU A 77 -12.74 11.60 -9.12
N VAL A 78 -13.86 12.19 -9.54
CA VAL A 78 -15.05 11.44 -9.93
C VAL A 78 -14.75 10.51 -11.12
N ALA A 79 -14.03 11.00 -12.14
CA ALA A 79 -13.66 10.19 -13.30
C ALA A 79 -12.76 9.00 -12.88
N SER A 80 -11.73 9.23 -12.07
CA SER A 80 -10.82 8.18 -11.59
C SER A 80 -11.44 7.19 -10.59
N ALA A 81 -12.55 7.56 -9.94
CA ALA A 81 -13.35 6.63 -9.14
C ALA A 81 -14.08 5.57 -9.98
N LEU A 82 -14.39 5.84 -11.25
CA LEU A 82 -15.21 4.94 -12.07
C LEU A 82 -14.54 3.57 -12.34
N PRO A 83 -13.24 3.48 -12.67
CA PRO A 83 -12.54 2.19 -12.75
C PRO A 83 -12.53 1.43 -11.43
N LEU A 84 -12.37 2.13 -10.29
CA LEU A 84 -12.44 1.53 -8.95
C LEU A 84 -13.83 0.95 -8.68
N ALA A 85 -14.86 1.75 -8.90
CA ALA A 85 -16.25 1.33 -8.78
C ALA A 85 -16.50 0.11 -9.67
N ALA A 86 -16.08 0.15 -10.93
CA ALA A 86 -16.25 -0.97 -11.87
C ALA A 86 -15.52 -2.26 -11.46
N ALA A 87 -14.39 -2.13 -10.77
CA ALA A 87 -13.61 -3.25 -10.26
C ALA A 87 -14.26 -3.91 -9.04
N LEU A 88 -14.89 -3.11 -8.18
CA LEU A 88 -15.51 -3.54 -6.91
C LEU A 88 -17.02 -3.87 -7.04
N TRP A 89 -17.67 -3.40 -8.13
CA TRP A 89 -19.11 -3.51 -8.32
C TRP A 89 -19.59 -4.97 -8.32
N PRO A 90 -20.61 -5.34 -7.52
CA PRO A 90 -21.19 -6.67 -7.55
C PRO A 90 -21.84 -6.97 -8.92
N ARG A 91 -21.58 -8.14 -9.52
CA ARG A 91 -22.18 -8.53 -10.82
C ARG A 91 -22.87 -9.86 -10.76
N ALA A 92 -24.10 -9.96 -11.26
CA ALA A 92 -24.87 -11.21 -11.26
C ALA A 92 -24.18 -12.41 -11.97
N GLU A 93 -23.18 -12.16 -12.82
CA GLU A 93 -22.47 -13.21 -13.57
C GLU A 93 -21.38 -13.94 -12.74
N ALA A 94 -21.18 -15.23 -13.04
CA ALA A 94 -20.23 -16.15 -12.40
C ALA A 94 -18.73 -15.85 -12.65
N SER A 95 -18.36 -14.67 -13.15
CA SER A 95 -16.95 -14.32 -13.35
C SER A 95 -16.26 -14.13 -11.99
N PRO A 96 -15.02 -14.62 -11.83
CA PRO A 96 -14.23 -14.36 -10.63
C PRO A 96 -14.12 -12.84 -10.43
N ARG A 97 -14.51 -12.40 -9.24
CA ARG A 97 -14.38 -11.02 -8.75
C ARG A 97 -13.15 -10.98 -7.84
N PRO A 98 -12.50 -9.81 -7.66
CA PRO A 98 -12.62 -8.51 -8.36
C PRO A 98 -11.92 -8.52 -9.74
N VAL A 99 -11.91 -7.38 -10.47
CA VAL A 99 -11.09 -7.18 -11.69
C VAL A 99 -9.83 -6.36 -11.34
N PRO A 100 -8.68 -6.99 -11.03
CA PRO A 100 -7.56 -6.32 -10.36
C PRO A 100 -6.97 -5.13 -11.13
N TRP A 101 -6.85 -5.28 -12.45
CA TRP A 101 -6.21 -4.26 -13.28
C TRP A 101 -7.01 -2.96 -13.36
N LEU A 102 -8.35 -3.02 -13.28
CA LEU A 102 -9.20 -1.81 -13.24
C LEU A 102 -9.06 -1.06 -11.93
N ALA A 103 -8.95 -1.79 -10.81
CA ALA A 103 -8.72 -1.17 -9.50
C ALA A 103 -7.35 -0.49 -9.45
N PHE A 104 -6.32 -1.17 -9.97
CA PHE A 104 -4.98 -0.61 -10.10
C PHE A 104 -4.98 0.66 -10.99
N ALA A 105 -5.57 0.59 -12.18
CA ALA A 105 -5.68 1.74 -13.08
C ALA A 105 -6.42 2.91 -12.43
N GLY A 106 -7.53 2.65 -11.74
CA GLY A 106 -8.28 3.67 -11.02
C GLY A 106 -7.47 4.33 -9.90
N THR A 107 -6.67 3.57 -9.16
CA THR A 107 -5.79 4.10 -8.11
C THR A 107 -4.67 4.96 -8.70
N VAL A 108 -4.03 4.50 -9.79
CA VAL A 108 -2.98 5.28 -10.47
C VAL A 108 -3.55 6.59 -11.03
N LEU A 109 -4.71 6.54 -11.69
CA LEU A 109 -5.38 7.73 -12.24
C LEU A 109 -5.82 8.69 -11.13
N TRP A 110 -6.33 8.18 -10.01
CA TRP A 110 -6.69 8.99 -8.85
C TRP A 110 -5.47 9.72 -8.28
N THR A 111 -4.37 9.00 -8.05
CA THR A 111 -3.11 9.60 -7.58
C THR A 111 -2.59 10.63 -8.58
N ALA A 112 -2.65 10.36 -9.89
CA ALA A 112 -2.24 11.31 -10.91
C ALA A 112 -3.06 12.60 -10.88
N VAL A 113 -4.38 12.50 -10.69
CA VAL A 113 -5.26 13.68 -10.52
C VAL A 113 -4.89 14.46 -9.27
N VAL A 114 -4.69 13.79 -8.13
CA VAL A 114 -4.30 14.45 -6.87
C VAL A 114 -2.96 15.17 -7.02
N LEU A 115 -2.00 14.58 -7.72
CA LEU A 115 -0.69 15.22 -7.95
C LEU A 115 -0.75 16.38 -8.95
N ALA A 116 -1.59 16.28 -9.99
CA ALA A 116 -1.67 17.29 -11.03
C ALA A 116 -2.57 18.50 -10.66
N LEU A 117 -3.67 18.25 -9.95
CA LEU A 117 -4.72 19.23 -9.67
C LEU A 117 -4.97 19.46 -8.17
N GLY A 118 -4.34 18.66 -7.31
CA GLY A 118 -4.54 18.75 -5.87
C GLY A 118 -3.72 19.86 -5.23
N THR A 119 -3.59 19.78 -3.91
CA THR A 119 -2.85 20.77 -3.14
C THR A 119 -1.35 20.65 -3.37
N THR A 120 -0.63 21.78 -3.33
CA THR A 120 0.84 21.79 -3.32
C THR A 120 1.46 21.18 -2.06
N SER A 121 0.67 20.96 -1.00
CA SER A 121 1.12 20.26 0.19
C SER A 121 1.24 18.75 -0.09
N PRO A 122 2.46 18.17 -0.06
CA PRO A 122 2.67 16.74 -0.34
C PRO A 122 1.99 15.83 0.67
N LEU A 123 1.78 16.28 1.92
CA LEU A 123 1.07 15.53 2.95
C LEU A 123 -0.43 15.44 2.68
N VAL A 124 -1.03 16.54 2.24
CA VAL A 124 -2.43 16.56 1.83
C VAL A 124 -2.60 15.73 0.56
N ALA A 125 -1.71 15.88 -0.42
CA ALA A 125 -1.69 15.04 -1.62
C ALA A 125 -1.56 13.54 -1.30
N LEU A 126 -0.70 13.15 -0.37
CA LEU A 126 -0.60 11.77 0.10
C LEU A 126 -1.92 11.30 0.70
N THR A 127 -2.50 12.08 1.63
CA THR A 127 -3.75 11.73 2.32
C THR A 127 -4.88 11.49 1.31
N TRP A 128 -5.02 12.36 0.32
CA TRP A 128 -5.99 12.20 -0.77
C TRP A 128 -5.69 10.98 -1.66
N SER A 129 -4.41 10.69 -1.91
CA SER A 129 -3.98 9.52 -2.70
C SER A 129 -4.22 8.18 -1.98
N LEU A 130 -4.39 8.18 -0.65
CA LEU A 130 -4.67 6.97 0.13
C LEU A 130 -6.16 6.59 0.14
N VAL A 131 -7.08 7.49 -0.25
CA VAL A 131 -8.52 7.21 -0.33
C VAL A 131 -8.84 5.90 -1.10
N PRO A 132 -8.33 5.67 -2.33
CA PRO A 132 -8.60 4.42 -3.05
C PRO A 132 -8.02 3.18 -2.34
N VAL A 133 -6.84 3.30 -1.72
CA VAL A 133 -6.21 2.22 -0.95
C VAL A 133 -7.08 1.79 0.22
N LEU A 134 -7.57 2.76 1.00
CA LEU A 134 -8.44 2.51 2.15
C LEU A 134 -9.80 1.97 1.73
N THR A 135 -10.33 2.43 0.59
CA THR A 135 -11.61 1.94 0.04
C THR A 135 -11.51 0.46 -0.34
N ILE A 136 -10.45 0.06 -1.04
CA ILE A 136 -10.23 -1.34 -1.45
C ILE A 136 -9.97 -2.22 -0.23
N ALA A 137 -9.18 -1.75 0.73
CA ALA A 137 -8.91 -2.50 1.95
C ALA A 137 -10.17 -2.66 2.81
N GLY A 138 -10.99 -1.62 2.96
CA GLY A 138 -12.29 -1.70 3.63
C GLY A 138 -13.23 -2.70 2.94
N TRP A 139 -13.29 -2.69 1.61
CA TRP A 139 -14.03 -3.68 0.84
C TRP A 139 -13.54 -5.12 1.08
N ALA A 140 -12.22 -5.33 1.09
CA ALA A 140 -11.62 -6.65 1.36
C ALA A 140 -11.84 -7.12 2.80
N LEU A 141 -11.88 -6.22 3.79
CA LEU A 141 -12.23 -6.56 5.18
C LEU A 141 -13.66 -7.07 5.30
N LEU A 142 -14.60 -6.47 4.55
CA LEU A 142 -16.00 -6.86 4.50
C LEU A 142 -16.22 -8.16 3.70
N ARG A 143 -15.32 -8.50 2.78
CA ARG A 143 -15.41 -9.69 1.92
C ARG A 143 -14.10 -10.48 1.96
N PRO A 144 -13.97 -11.47 2.87
CA PRO A 144 -12.72 -12.19 3.11
C PRO A 144 -12.42 -13.23 2.02
N GLU A 145 -12.65 -12.89 0.76
CA GLU A 145 -12.24 -13.69 -0.38
C GLU A 145 -10.73 -13.49 -0.60
N ARG A 146 -9.99 -14.57 -0.89
CA ARG A 146 -8.53 -14.51 -1.06
C ARG A 146 -8.10 -13.45 -2.08
N HIS A 147 -8.76 -13.40 -3.23
CA HIS A 147 -8.48 -12.40 -4.26
C HIS A 147 -8.74 -10.96 -3.83
N ALA A 148 -9.70 -10.73 -2.92
CA ALA A 148 -9.97 -9.41 -2.37
C ALA A 148 -8.81 -8.95 -1.48
N VAL A 149 -8.29 -9.87 -0.68
CA VAL A 149 -7.13 -9.62 0.19
C VAL A 149 -5.86 -9.39 -0.64
N ASP A 150 -5.61 -10.22 -1.66
CA ASP A 150 -4.46 -10.04 -2.57
C ASP A 150 -4.48 -8.63 -3.19
N LEU A 151 -5.66 -8.22 -3.68
CA LEU A 151 -5.87 -6.90 -4.26
C LEU A 151 -5.60 -5.78 -3.24
N ALA A 152 -6.13 -5.91 -2.02
CA ALA A 152 -5.90 -4.95 -0.95
C ALA A 152 -4.41 -4.89 -0.55
N GLY A 153 -3.72 -6.04 -0.50
CA GLY A 153 -2.29 -6.10 -0.23
C GLY A 153 -1.45 -5.35 -1.26
N MET A 154 -1.77 -5.50 -2.56
CA MET A 154 -1.11 -4.73 -3.62
C MET A 154 -1.33 -3.22 -3.46
N HIS A 155 -2.54 -2.79 -3.12
CA HIS A 155 -2.86 -1.36 -2.95
C HIS A 155 -2.25 -0.77 -1.67
N LEU A 156 -2.15 -1.55 -0.59
CA LEU A 156 -1.38 -1.14 0.59
C LEU A 156 0.10 -0.98 0.25
N GLY A 157 0.65 -1.85 -0.60
CA GLY A 157 2.01 -1.69 -1.14
C GLY A 157 2.20 -0.37 -1.89
N LEU A 158 1.25 0.02 -2.74
CA LEU A 158 1.26 1.33 -3.40
C LEU A 158 1.19 2.49 -2.40
N GLY A 159 0.34 2.38 -1.38
CA GLY A 159 0.24 3.38 -0.31
C GLY A 159 1.55 3.53 0.46
N LEU A 160 2.23 2.43 0.77
CA LEU A 160 3.58 2.43 1.38
C LEU A 160 4.61 3.12 0.49
N LEU A 161 4.65 2.81 -0.81
CA LEU A 161 5.57 3.46 -1.75
C LEU A 161 5.33 4.97 -1.83
N GLY A 162 4.06 5.40 -1.87
CA GLY A 162 3.70 6.82 -1.82
C GLY A 162 4.17 7.50 -0.52
N ALA A 163 3.99 6.85 0.62
CA ALA A 163 4.46 7.38 1.90
C ALA A 163 5.99 7.49 1.97
N ILE A 164 6.72 6.51 1.43
CA ILE A 164 8.19 6.55 1.32
C ILE A 164 8.62 7.71 0.42
N ALA A 165 8.01 7.86 -0.76
CA ALA A 165 8.34 8.93 -1.70
C ALA A 165 8.17 10.33 -1.06
N VAL A 166 7.06 10.53 -0.35
CA VAL A 166 6.82 11.80 0.38
C VAL A 166 7.81 11.99 1.53
N ALA A 167 8.14 10.92 2.27
CA ALA A 167 9.14 11.01 3.33
C ALA A 167 10.53 11.42 2.80
N THR A 168 10.91 10.91 1.62
CA THR A 168 12.19 11.24 0.98
C THR A 168 12.20 12.62 0.36
N ASP A 169 11.13 13.03 -0.32
CA ASP A 169 11.02 14.32 -1.00
C ASP A 169 11.06 15.50 -0.01
N LEU A 170 10.37 15.34 1.12
CA LEU A 170 10.33 16.33 2.19
C LEU A 170 11.56 16.32 3.11
N GLU A 171 12.57 15.48 2.81
CA GLU A 171 13.73 15.24 3.68
C GLU A 171 13.36 14.99 5.15
N LEU A 172 12.19 14.36 5.39
CA LEU A 172 11.62 14.26 6.74
C LEU A 172 12.54 13.48 7.68
N LEU A 173 13.34 12.57 7.15
CA LEU A 173 14.30 11.76 7.90
C LEU A 173 15.62 12.48 8.19
N ALA A 174 15.96 13.55 7.46
CA ALA A 174 17.25 14.24 7.59
C ALA A 174 17.15 15.60 8.30
N ALA A 175 16.18 16.43 7.92
CA ALA A 175 16.08 17.83 8.39
C ALA A 175 14.64 18.37 8.53
N GLY A 176 13.62 17.52 8.36
CA GLY A 176 12.22 17.96 8.30
C GLY A 176 11.66 18.65 9.56
N HIS A 177 10.72 19.57 9.32
CA HIS A 177 9.91 20.25 10.34
C HIS A 177 9.06 19.22 11.12
N GLU A 178 9.12 19.25 12.46
CA GLU A 178 8.34 18.38 13.35
C GLU A 178 6.85 18.21 12.97
N PRO A 179 6.08 19.28 12.64
CA PRO A 179 4.67 19.13 12.29
C PRO A 179 4.46 18.24 11.05
N ALA A 180 5.38 18.28 10.08
CA ALA A 180 5.27 17.48 8.87
C ALA A 180 5.52 15.98 9.14
N ARG A 181 6.41 15.65 10.08
CA ARG A 181 6.66 14.27 10.51
C ARG A 181 5.46 13.67 11.21
N MET A 182 4.85 14.42 12.14
CA MET A 182 3.64 13.98 12.84
C MET A 182 2.47 13.81 11.88
N ALA A 183 2.33 14.72 10.93
CA ALA A 183 1.30 14.64 9.89
C ALA A 183 1.48 13.42 8.96
N LEU A 184 2.72 13.00 8.65
CA LEU A 184 2.99 11.76 7.90
C LEU A 184 2.79 10.50 8.75
N ALA A 185 3.06 10.55 10.06
CA ALA A 185 2.91 9.38 10.93
C ALA A 185 1.47 8.88 10.97
N LEU A 186 0.48 9.78 10.96
CA LEU A 186 -0.94 9.42 11.00
C LEU A 186 -1.39 8.53 9.82
N PRO A 187 -1.20 8.90 8.53
CA PRO A 187 -1.59 8.05 7.41
C PRO A 187 -0.83 6.72 7.38
N VAL A 188 0.46 6.70 7.74
CA VAL A 188 1.23 5.44 7.80
C VAL A 188 0.69 4.53 8.92
N LEU A 189 0.28 5.09 10.06
CA LEU A 189 -0.35 4.35 11.16
C LEU A 189 -1.68 3.75 10.74
N VAL A 190 -2.51 4.52 10.01
CA VAL A 190 -3.78 4.03 9.46
C VAL A 190 -3.53 2.85 8.51
N LEU A 191 -2.58 2.97 7.57
CA LEU A 191 -2.22 1.89 6.65
C LEU A 191 -1.73 0.63 7.40
N ALA A 192 -0.89 0.81 8.43
CA ALA A 192 -0.41 -0.30 9.24
C ALA A 192 -1.55 -1.02 9.97
N ALA A 193 -2.46 -0.26 10.60
CA ALA A 193 -3.62 -0.81 11.29
C ALA A 193 -4.55 -1.59 10.34
N VAL A 194 -4.79 -1.05 9.14
CA VAL A 194 -5.57 -1.72 8.08
C VAL A 194 -4.89 -3.02 7.65
N GLY A 195 -3.57 -3.02 7.42
CA GLY A 195 -2.82 -4.23 7.09
C GLY A 195 -2.92 -5.30 8.18
N VAL A 196 -2.79 -4.92 9.45
CA VAL A 196 -2.99 -5.84 10.60
C VAL A 196 -4.40 -6.43 10.60
N GLY A 197 -5.42 -5.61 10.32
CA GLY A 197 -6.80 -6.06 10.17
C GLY A 197 -6.97 -7.12 9.08
N LEU A 198 -6.35 -6.93 7.91
CA LEU A 198 -6.38 -7.91 6.81
C LEU A 198 -5.70 -9.23 7.20
N VAL A 199 -4.53 -9.18 7.85
CA VAL A 199 -3.84 -10.39 8.36
C VAL A 199 -4.70 -11.14 9.36
N ALA A 200 -5.31 -10.44 10.32
CA ALA A 200 -6.21 -11.05 11.30
C ALA A 200 -7.40 -11.73 10.59
N ARG A 201 -7.93 -11.10 9.53
CA ARG A 201 -9.06 -11.63 8.77
C ARG A 201 -8.70 -12.88 7.96
N VAL A 202 -7.58 -12.87 7.23
CA VAL A 202 -7.07 -14.04 6.49
C VAL A 202 -6.82 -15.20 7.45
N ARG A 203 -6.22 -14.92 8.61
CA ARG A 203 -5.95 -15.95 9.61
C ARG A 203 -7.24 -16.58 10.15
N ALA A 204 -8.28 -15.79 10.36
CA ALA A 204 -9.58 -16.30 10.76
C ALA A 204 -10.19 -17.21 9.69
N ALA A 205 -10.07 -16.87 8.40
CA ALA A 205 -10.53 -17.70 7.30
C ALA A 205 -9.73 -19.01 7.18
N ASN A 206 -8.39 -18.93 7.20
CA ASN A 206 -7.49 -20.08 7.10
C ASN A 206 -7.67 -21.08 8.26
N ARG A 207 -8.04 -20.61 9.45
CA ARG A 207 -8.40 -21.48 10.59
C ARG A 207 -9.63 -22.33 10.31
N LEU A 208 -10.62 -21.78 9.61
CA LEU A 208 -11.84 -22.53 9.25
C LEU A 208 -11.55 -23.58 8.16
N GLU A 209 -10.59 -23.30 7.27
CA GLU A 209 -10.19 -24.23 6.21
C GLU A 209 -9.13 -25.27 6.64
N GLY A 210 -8.56 -25.14 7.83
CA GLY A 210 -7.45 -25.99 8.29
C GLY A 210 -6.11 -25.78 7.55
N LYS A 211 -6.00 -24.74 6.71
CA LYS A 211 -4.78 -24.41 5.94
C LYS A 211 -3.95 -23.35 6.66
N LEU A 212 -3.14 -23.75 7.63
CA LEU A 212 -2.37 -22.79 8.45
C LEU A 212 -0.95 -22.50 7.95
N ASP A 213 -0.42 -23.33 7.05
CA ASP A 213 1.00 -23.28 6.69
C ASP A 213 1.24 -22.55 5.35
N ASP A 214 2.18 -21.60 5.39
CA ASP A 214 2.84 -20.90 4.27
C ASP A 214 1.94 -20.33 3.14
N ASP A 215 0.95 -19.52 3.52
CA ASP A 215 0.10 -18.81 2.57
C ASP A 215 0.82 -17.61 1.95
N SER A 216 1.09 -17.68 0.65
CA SER A 216 1.63 -16.58 -0.17
C SER A 216 0.95 -15.21 0.05
N THR A 217 -0.36 -15.20 0.32
CA THR A 217 -1.17 -13.99 0.57
C THR A 217 -0.73 -13.30 1.86
N LEU A 218 -0.54 -14.09 2.92
CA LEU A 218 0.03 -13.63 4.19
C LEU A 218 1.49 -13.18 3.98
N GLY A 219 2.25 -13.90 3.16
CA GLY A 219 3.58 -13.51 2.70
C GLY A 219 3.64 -12.04 2.27
N LEU A 220 2.87 -11.67 1.26
CA LEU A 220 2.81 -10.31 0.72
C LEU A 220 2.37 -9.27 1.76
N LEU A 221 1.28 -9.54 2.49
CA LEU A 221 0.76 -8.61 3.50
C LEU A 221 1.77 -8.34 4.61
N GLY A 222 2.46 -9.37 5.09
CA GLY A 222 3.48 -9.19 6.12
C GLY A 222 4.63 -8.32 5.68
N MET A 223 5.08 -8.44 4.41
CA MET A 223 6.10 -7.56 3.86
C MET A 223 5.63 -6.10 3.90
N VAL A 224 4.42 -5.82 3.41
CA VAL A 224 3.86 -4.45 3.38
C VAL A 224 3.69 -3.88 4.79
N ILE A 225 3.14 -4.67 5.73
CA ILE A 225 2.97 -4.24 7.13
C ILE A 225 4.32 -3.97 7.78
N SER A 226 5.31 -4.83 7.56
CA SER A 226 6.64 -4.63 8.12
C SER A 226 7.30 -3.37 7.59
N GLY A 227 7.11 -3.05 6.30
CA GLY A 227 7.55 -1.78 5.71
C GLY A 227 6.85 -0.57 6.33
N LEU A 228 5.53 -0.62 6.55
CA LEU A 228 4.77 0.45 7.18
C LEU A 228 5.19 0.69 8.64
N VAL A 229 5.34 -0.39 9.42
CA VAL A 229 5.82 -0.32 10.81
C VAL A 229 7.27 0.16 10.87
N GLY A 230 8.12 -0.28 9.94
CA GLY A 230 9.47 0.22 9.75
C GLY A 230 9.50 1.73 9.53
N LEU A 231 8.70 2.23 8.59
CA LEU A 231 8.59 3.66 8.31
C LEU A 231 8.12 4.46 9.53
N LEU A 232 7.12 3.97 10.28
CA LEU A 232 6.67 4.59 11.54
C LEU A 232 7.78 4.67 12.57
N ALA A 233 8.53 3.58 12.76
CA ALA A 233 9.63 3.54 13.71
C ALA A 233 10.74 4.55 13.32
N LEU A 234 11.05 4.66 12.03
CA LEU A 234 11.99 5.66 11.52
C LEU A 234 11.49 7.09 11.76
N LEU A 235 10.21 7.37 11.50
CA LEU A 235 9.63 8.70 11.77
C LEU A 235 9.65 9.03 13.26
N ALA A 236 9.36 8.07 14.13
CA ALA A 236 9.41 8.25 15.58
C ALA A 236 10.84 8.57 16.06
N VAL A 237 11.85 7.85 15.54
CA VAL A 237 13.26 8.15 15.81
C VAL A 237 13.63 9.55 15.32
N ALA A 238 13.19 9.94 14.12
CA ALA A 238 13.47 11.26 13.57
C ALA A 238 12.92 12.38 14.48
N VAL A 239 11.67 12.24 14.93
CA VAL A 239 11.04 13.16 15.89
C VAL A 239 11.81 13.21 17.21
N ALA A 240 12.11 12.05 17.80
CA ALA A 240 12.84 11.99 19.07
C ALA A 240 14.26 12.61 18.99
N ALA A 241 14.98 12.36 17.89
CA ALA A 241 16.31 12.91 17.67
C ALA A 241 16.28 14.45 17.51
N ALA A 242 15.26 14.98 16.83
CA ALA A 242 15.09 16.43 16.69
C ALA A 242 14.72 17.10 18.01
N ALA A 243 13.82 16.52 18.81
CA ALA A 243 13.41 17.06 20.10
C ALA A 243 14.59 17.23 21.08
N VAL A 244 15.64 16.42 20.95
CA VAL A 244 16.85 16.46 21.79
C VAL A 244 18.03 17.16 21.10
N GLY A 245 17.86 17.64 19.85
CA GLY A 245 18.93 18.26 19.06
C GLY A 245 20.11 17.33 18.75
N ALA A 246 19.90 16.02 18.81
CA ALA A 246 20.96 15.01 18.75
C ALA A 246 20.92 14.23 17.43
N THR A 247 21.46 14.82 16.37
CA THR A 247 21.50 14.21 15.03
C THR A 247 22.25 12.87 15.00
N ALA A 248 23.30 12.72 15.83
CA ALA A 248 24.03 11.46 15.99
C ALA A 248 23.17 10.33 16.58
N LEU A 249 22.23 10.67 17.48
CA LEU A 249 21.25 9.72 18.04
C LEU A 249 20.28 9.23 16.95
N GLY A 250 19.97 10.08 15.95
CA GLY A 250 19.15 9.71 14.80
C GLY A 250 19.77 8.57 13.99
N GLN A 251 21.06 8.64 13.68
CA GLN A 251 21.75 7.62 12.87
C GLN A 251 21.69 6.22 13.50
N VAL A 252 22.06 6.11 14.78
CA VAL A 252 22.01 4.85 15.55
C VAL A 252 20.56 4.41 15.76
N GLY A 253 19.67 5.36 16.07
CA GLY A 253 18.25 5.10 16.27
C GLY A 253 17.59 4.47 15.04
N TYR A 254 17.94 4.91 13.83
CA TYR A 254 17.38 4.33 12.60
C TYR A 254 17.79 2.88 12.41
N THR A 255 19.05 2.54 12.68
CA THR A 255 19.51 1.15 12.55
C THR A 255 18.87 0.25 13.62
N LEU A 256 18.74 0.74 14.85
CA LEU A 256 18.04 0.02 15.93
C LEU A 256 16.55 -0.16 15.63
N ALA A 257 15.88 0.85 15.08
CA ALA A 257 14.47 0.77 14.68
C ALA A 257 14.26 -0.32 13.62
N ILE A 258 15.10 -0.35 12.57
CA ILE A 258 15.04 -1.39 11.54
C ILE A 258 15.29 -2.77 12.14
N ALA A 259 16.31 -2.92 12.99
CA ALA A 259 16.62 -4.19 13.64
C ALA A 259 15.48 -4.68 14.55
N ALA A 260 14.83 -3.76 15.28
CA ALA A 260 13.67 -4.08 16.11
C ALA A 260 12.46 -4.54 15.28
N VAL A 261 12.17 -3.88 14.17
CA VAL A 261 11.10 -4.27 13.24
C VAL A 261 11.41 -5.61 12.58
N ALA A 262 12.64 -5.85 12.17
CA ALA A 262 13.07 -7.13 11.64
C ALA A 262 12.94 -8.26 12.68
N LEU A 263 13.33 -8.02 13.94
CA LEU A 263 13.12 -8.99 15.02
C LEU A 263 11.64 -9.27 15.26
N ALA A 264 10.78 -8.23 15.29
CA ALA A 264 9.35 -8.40 15.43
C ALA A 264 8.75 -9.23 14.27
N LEU A 265 9.20 -8.97 13.04
CA LEU A 265 8.81 -9.75 11.87
C LEU A 265 9.30 -11.20 11.94
N LEU A 266 10.50 -11.46 12.45
CA LEU A 266 11.03 -12.81 12.66
C LEU A 266 10.16 -13.57 13.66
N VAL A 267 9.86 -12.96 14.81
CA VAL A 267 8.99 -13.54 15.85
C VAL A 267 7.60 -13.81 15.29
N ALA A 268 7.04 -12.88 14.51
CA ALA A 268 5.75 -13.05 13.87
C ALA A 268 5.78 -14.20 12.83
N GLY A 269 6.82 -14.27 12.00
CA GLY A 269 7.02 -15.32 11.00
C GLY A 269 7.16 -16.71 11.63
N LEU A 270 7.85 -16.81 12.77
CA LEU A 270 7.94 -18.06 13.56
C LEU A 270 6.58 -18.44 14.15
N ARG A 271 5.85 -17.49 14.75
CA ARG A 271 4.53 -17.73 15.36
C ARG A 271 3.45 -18.09 14.33
N LEU A 272 3.55 -17.55 13.12
CA LEU A 272 2.58 -17.75 12.04
C LEU A 272 3.04 -18.79 11.00
N ARG A 273 4.19 -19.45 11.24
CA ARG A 273 4.79 -20.44 10.35
C ARG A 273 4.99 -19.96 8.89
N GLN A 274 5.19 -18.66 8.70
CA GLN A 274 5.41 -18.06 7.38
C GLN A 274 6.90 -18.09 7.05
N SER A 275 7.31 -18.85 6.04
CA SER A 275 8.71 -18.95 5.60
C SER A 275 9.21 -17.61 5.07
N THR A 276 8.43 -16.97 4.21
CA THR A 276 8.77 -15.70 3.57
C THR A 276 9.13 -14.62 4.59
N TRP A 277 8.35 -14.50 5.68
CA TRP A 277 8.60 -13.49 6.72
C TRP A 277 9.90 -13.75 7.49
N ARG A 278 10.23 -15.02 7.73
CA ARG A 278 11.47 -15.41 8.40
C ARG A 278 12.69 -15.04 7.55
N HIS A 279 12.67 -15.36 6.25
CA HIS A 279 13.76 -15.02 5.34
C HIS A 279 13.94 -13.51 5.22
N LEU A 280 12.83 -12.75 5.05
CA LEU A 280 12.89 -11.30 4.96
C LEU A 280 13.46 -10.67 6.24
N ALA A 281 13.01 -11.16 7.40
CA ALA A 281 13.48 -10.68 8.70
C ALA A 281 14.97 -10.96 8.92
N LEU A 282 15.45 -12.15 8.56
CA LEU A 282 16.88 -12.51 8.65
C LEU A 282 17.73 -11.67 7.70
N ALA A 283 17.25 -11.45 6.47
CA ALA A 283 17.92 -10.57 5.52
C ALA A 283 18.00 -9.13 6.06
N ALA A 284 16.90 -8.59 6.60
CA ALA A 284 16.86 -7.26 7.18
C ALA A 284 17.78 -7.11 8.41
N LEU A 285 17.83 -8.11 9.30
CA LEU A 285 18.78 -8.15 10.43
C LEU A 285 20.23 -8.18 9.94
N GLY A 286 20.53 -8.98 8.91
CA GLY A 286 21.84 -9.03 8.28
C GLY A 286 22.25 -7.69 7.69
N CYS A 287 21.37 -7.04 6.93
CA CYS A 287 21.60 -5.70 6.40
C CYS A 287 21.81 -4.65 7.49
N ALA A 288 21.02 -4.69 8.58
CA ALA A 288 21.20 -3.81 9.71
C ALA A 288 22.57 -4.02 10.38
N ALA A 289 22.98 -5.27 10.63
CA ALA A 289 24.29 -5.59 11.20
C ALA A 289 25.45 -5.10 10.31
N ILE A 290 25.36 -5.34 8.99
CA ILE A 290 26.34 -4.84 8.02
C ILE A 290 26.41 -3.31 8.06
N LYS A 291 25.25 -2.63 8.08
CA LYS A 291 25.19 -1.17 8.15
C LYS A 291 25.85 -0.64 9.43
N VAL A 292 25.57 -1.25 10.59
CA VAL A 292 26.22 -0.87 11.85
C VAL A 292 27.74 -0.94 11.69
N VAL A 293 28.26 -2.06 11.16
CA VAL A 293 29.70 -2.28 11.04
C VAL A 293 30.37 -1.32 10.07
N ILE A 294 29.76 -1.09 8.89
CA ILE A 294 30.38 -0.30 7.82
C ILE A 294 30.22 1.21 8.08
N PHE A 295 29.03 1.65 8.49
CA PHE A 295 28.69 3.08 8.55
C PHE A 295 28.67 3.59 9.98
N ASP A 296 27.94 2.93 10.87
CA ASP A 296 27.72 3.48 12.22
C ASP A 296 29.03 3.44 13.04
N LEU A 297 29.87 2.41 12.87
CA LEU A 297 31.18 2.36 13.53
C LEU A 297 32.20 3.35 12.96
N ALA A 298 32.09 3.74 11.70
CA ALA A 298 33.05 4.64 11.08
C ALA A 298 32.91 6.07 11.63
N THR A 299 31.66 6.51 11.87
CA THR A 299 31.33 7.91 12.18
C THR A 299 30.96 8.16 13.63
N ALA A 300 30.54 7.14 14.39
CA ALA A 300 30.05 7.34 15.74
C ALA A 300 31.19 7.58 16.75
N ALA A 301 30.91 8.37 17.80
CA ALA A 301 31.80 8.46 18.96
C ALA A 301 31.86 7.11 19.71
N VAL A 302 32.96 6.88 20.45
CA VAL A 302 33.25 5.59 21.11
C VAL A 302 32.08 5.06 21.94
N ILE A 303 31.40 5.92 22.70
CA ILE A 303 30.25 5.55 23.54
C ILE A 303 29.09 5.03 22.69
N TRP A 304 28.77 5.68 21.57
CA TRP A 304 27.68 5.29 20.68
C TRP A 304 27.97 3.97 19.94
N ARG A 305 29.24 3.68 19.64
CA ARG A 305 29.67 2.38 19.09
C ARG A 305 29.38 1.26 20.08
N ALA A 306 29.78 1.44 21.34
CA ALA A 306 29.55 0.46 22.39
C ALA A 306 28.05 0.19 22.59
N LEU A 307 27.23 1.26 22.67
CA LEU A 307 25.77 1.12 22.78
C LEU A 307 25.14 0.41 21.58
N SER A 308 25.63 0.66 20.37
CA SER A 308 25.14 -0.01 19.15
C SER A 308 25.43 -1.51 19.18
N PHE A 309 26.63 -1.91 19.60
CA PHE A 309 26.98 -3.33 19.76
C PHE A 309 26.15 -4.02 20.84
N VAL A 310 25.93 -3.36 21.98
CA VAL A 310 25.08 -3.89 23.05
C VAL A 310 23.65 -4.06 22.55
N GLY A 311 23.07 -3.04 21.91
CA GLY A 311 21.72 -3.09 21.35
C GLY A 311 21.55 -4.20 20.31
N LEU A 312 22.48 -4.29 19.36
CA LEU A 312 22.47 -5.35 18.34
C LEU A 312 22.62 -6.74 18.97
N GLY A 313 23.55 -6.90 19.93
CA GLY A 313 23.77 -8.15 20.64
C GLY A 313 22.52 -8.64 21.36
N LEU A 314 21.81 -7.74 22.07
CA LEU A 314 20.54 -8.06 22.72
C LEU A 314 19.46 -8.49 21.72
N ILE A 315 19.36 -7.82 20.58
CA ILE A 315 18.42 -8.19 19.50
C ILE A 315 18.72 -9.60 18.96
N LEU A 316 20.00 -9.93 18.73
CA LEU A 316 20.41 -11.25 18.24
C LEU A 316 20.15 -12.35 19.27
N ILE A 317 20.42 -12.10 20.56
CA ILE A 317 20.10 -13.02 21.65
C ILE A 317 18.59 -13.28 21.71
N ALA A 318 17.77 -12.22 21.64
CA ALA A 318 16.32 -12.35 21.61
C ALA A 318 15.82 -13.18 20.41
N GLY A 319 16.41 -12.96 19.22
CA GLY A 319 16.13 -13.74 18.02
C GLY A 319 16.47 -15.23 18.18
N ALA A 320 17.64 -15.54 18.75
CA ALA A 320 18.05 -16.91 19.03
C ALA A 320 17.13 -17.62 20.03
N LEU A 321 16.71 -16.92 21.10
CA LEU A 321 15.75 -17.45 22.08
C LEU A 321 14.35 -17.68 21.48
N ALA A 322 13.90 -16.79 20.60
CA ALA A 322 12.64 -16.97 19.88
C ALA A 322 12.70 -18.20 18.96
N TYR A 323 13.81 -18.39 18.26
CA TYR A 323 14.03 -19.54 17.39
C TYR A 323 14.10 -20.87 18.14
N SER A 324 14.85 -20.92 19.26
CA SER A 324 14.98 -22.14 20.06
C SER A 324 13.62 -22.61 20.62
N ARG A 325 12.80 -21.68 21.10
CA ARG A 325 11.42 -21.97 21.55
C ARG A 325 10.53 -22.51 20.43
N ALA A 326 10.61 -21.91 19.25
CA ALA A 326 9.83 -22.36 18.09
C ALA A 326 10.24 -23.79 17.65
N LYS A 327 11.54 -24.10 17.69
CA LYS A 327 12.05 -25.45 17.38
C LYS A 327 11.55 -26.51 18.35
N LEU A 328 11.52 -26.20 19.65
CA LEU A 328 11.02 -27.13 20.68
C LEU A 328 9.54 -27.46 20.44
N GLN A 329 8.71 -26.46 20.17
CA GLN A 329 7.28 -26.66 19.88
C GLN A 329 7.05 -27.55 18.66
N ALA A 330 7.87 -27.41 17.62
CA ALA A 330 7.78 -28.26 16.44
C ALA A 330 8.14 -29.74 16.75
N SER A 331 9.14 -29.98 17.60
CA SER A 331 9.51 -31.35 18.00
C SER A 331 8.47 -32.03 18.88
N THR A 332 7.80 -31.30 19.78
CA THR A 332 6.75 -31.87 20.64
C THR A 332 5.52 -32.27 19.85
N GLY A 333 5.08 -31.43 18.90
CA GLY A 333 3.91 -31.74 18.06
C GLY A 333 4.11 -32.98 17.16
N ALA A 334 5.33 -33.24 16.71
CA ALA A 334 5.63 -34.43 15.91
C ALA A 334 5.50 -35.75 16.70
N GLY A 335 5.79 -35.72 18.00
CA GLY A 335 5.66 -36.91 18.86
C GLY A 335 4.22 -37.28 19.21
N GLU A 336 3.28 -36.32 19.14
CA GLU A 336 1.86 -36.54 19.43
C GLU A 336 1.12 -37.15 18.24
N VAL A 337 1.50 -36.83 17.00
CA VAL A 337 0.92 -37.41 15.77
C VAL A 337 1.39 -38.85 15.52
N ALA A 338 2.53 -39.24 16.09
CA ALA A 338 3.10 -40.58 15.93
C ALA A 338 2.53 -41.62 16.92
N ARG A 339 1.68 -41.22 17.85
CA ARG A 339 1.00 -42.09 18.83
C ARG A 339 -0.46 -42.28 18.46
#